data_AF-A0A2A3E168-F1
#
_entry.id   AF-A0A2A3E168-F1
#
_cell.length_a   1.000
_cell.length_b   1.000
_cell.length_c   1.000
_cell.angle_alpha   90.00
_cell.angle_beta   90.00
_cell.angle_gamma   90.00
#
_symmetry.space_group_name_H-M   'P 1'
#
loop_
_entity.id
_entity.type
_entity.pdbx_description
1 polymer ?
#
loop_
_entity_poly.entity_id
_entity_poly.type
_entity_poly.pdbx_seq_one_letter_code
_entity_poly.pdbx_strand_id
1 'polypeptide(L)'
;MFPAYSYLSAYDRHKKLINDYFTLYGGSVSSLERVRSRDKTDYDVIKENHRFLWDQDKDEPNTWGARLAKKYYDKLFKEYCIADLTYYKQNKVNYIDLI
;
A
#
# COMPACT_ATOMS: atom_id res chain seq x y z
N MET A 1 -3.76 13.07 -33.64
CA MET A 1 -4.07 14.12 -32.64
C MET A 1 -5.14 15.01 -33.24
N PHE A 2 -6.25 15.29 -32.54
CA PHE A 2 -7.37 16.08 -33.10
C PHE A 2 -6.90 17.53 -33.42
N PRO A 3 -6.78 17.91 -34.69
CA PRO A 3 -6.18 19.19 -35.07
C PRO A 3 -7.06 20.38 -34.65
N ALA A 4 -8.37 20.17 -34.49
CA ALA A 4 -9.34 21.17 -34.07
C ALA A 4 -9.08 21.76 -32.66
N TYR A 5 -8.31 21.07 -31.81
CA TYR A 5 -8.06 21.49 -30.42
C TYR A 5 -6.56 21.61 -30.10
N SER A 6 -5.70 21.75 -31.11
CA SER A 6 -4.25 21.81 -30.90
C SER A 6 -3.80 23.00 -30.03
N TYR A 7 -4.55 24.12 -30.09
CA TYR A 7 -4.31 25.36 -29.35
C TYR A 7 -4.65 25.30 -27.86
N LEU A 8 -5.39 24.27 -27.42
CA LEU A 8 -5.80 24.08 -26.03
C LEU A 8 -4.75 23.30 -25.25
N SER A 9 -4.63 23.57 -23.94
CA SER A 9 -3.81 22.75 -23.06
C SER A 9 -4.36 21.31 -23.00
N ALA A 10 -3.52 20.36 -22.58
CA ALA A 10 -3.97 18.97 -22.43
C ALA A 10 -5.17 18.84 -21.47
N TYR A 11 -5.20 19.66 -20.41
CA TYR A 11 -6.30 19.72 -19.46
C TYR A 11 -7.58 20.27 -20.10
N ASP A 12 -7.48 21.40 -20.81
CA ASP A 12 -8.67 22.03 -21.42
C ASP A 12 -9.26 21.17 -22.53
N ARG A 13 -8.41 20.50 -23.31
CA ARG A 13 -8.85 19.49 -24.29
C ARG A 13 -9.65 18.37 -23.63
N HIS A 14 -9.12 17.80 -22.55
CA HIS A 14 -9.79 16.72 -21.82
C HIS A 14 -11.17 17.18 -21.33
N LYS A 15 -11.23 18.36 -20.69
CA LYS A 15 -12.49 18.92 -20.18
C LYS A 15 -13.52 19.11 -21.30
N LYS A 16 -13.11 19.65 -22.44
CA LYS A 16 -13.99 19.86 -23.59
C LYS A 16 -14.52 18.54 -24.15
N LEU A 17 -13.64 17.56 -24.36
CA LEU A 17 -14.03 16.24 -24.88
C LEU A 17 -15.00 15.50 -23.97
N ILE A 18 -14.80 15.56 -22.65
CA ILE A 18 -15.72 14.96 -21.66
C ILE A 18 -17.09 15.63 -21.71
N ASN A 19 -17.13 16.97 -21.78
CA ASN A 19 -18.39 17.72 -21.87
C ASN A 19 -19.15 17.42 -23.17
N ASP A 20 -18.44 17.40 -24.30
CA ASP A 20 -19.02 17.09 -25.61
C ASP A 20 -19.59 15.65 -25.61
N TYR A 21 -18.87 14.70 -25.00
CA TYR A 21 -19.33 13.32 -24.84
C TYR A 21 -20.66 13.23 -24.06
N PHE A 22 -20.76 13.90 -22.91
CA PHE A 22 -21.99 13.90 -22.12
C PHE A 22 -23.16 14.58 -22.83
N THR A 23 -22.88 15.62 -23.62
CA THR A 23 -23.90 16.36 -24.39
C THR A 23 -24.47 15.50 -25.53
N LEU A 24 -23.61 14.72 -26.22
CA LEU A 24 -24.02 13.93 -27.37
C LEU A 24 -24.73 12.63 -27.01
N TYR A 25 -24.25 11.94 -25.98
CA TYR A 25 -24.72 10.59 -25.65
C TYR A 25 -25.68 10.53 -24.46
N GLY A 26 -25.85 11.65 -23.74
CA GLY A 26 -26.68 11.70 -22.54
C GLY A 26 -26.02 10.92 -21.39
N GLY A 27 -25.45 11.65 -20.44
CA GLY A 27 -24.87 11.07 -19.24
C GLY A 27 -24.63 12.14 -18.18
N SER A 28 -24.14 11.72 -17.02
CA SER A 28 -23.81 12.65 -15.94
C SER A 28 -22.41 12.37 -15.41
N VAL A 29 -21.76 13.41 -14.89
CA VAL A 29 -20.42 13.32 -14.30
C VAL A 29 -20.32 12.29 -13.18
N SER A 30 -21.44 11.90 -12.55
CA SER A 30 -21.45 10.87 -11.51
C SER A 30 -21.11 9.48 -12.05
N SER A 31 -21.28 9.20 -13.35
CA SER A 31 -20.84 7.93 -13.95
C SER A 31 -19.31 7.81 -14.06
N LEU A 32 -18.59 8.94 -13.97
CA LEU A 32 -17.14 8.97 -13.93
C LEU A 32 -16.59 8.86 -12.50
N GLU A 33 -17.45 8.80 -11.49
CA GLU A 33 -17.00 8.63 -10.11
C GLU A 33 -16.30 7.28 -9.97
N ARG A 34 -15.05 7.35 -9.53
CA ARG A 34 -14.26 6.17 -9.23
C ARG A 34 -14.93 5.42 -8.07
N VAL A 35 -15.21 4.13 -8.27
CA VAL A 35 -15.70 3.25 -7.21
C VAL A 35 -14.62 3.08 -6.15
N ARG A 36 -14.81 3.72 -4.98
CA ARG A 36 -13.86 3.67 -3.86
C ARG A 36 -14.06 2.49 -2.91
N SER A 37 -15.19 1.78 -3.01
CA SER A 37 -15.55 0.71 -2.07
C SER A 37 -14.63 -0.51 -2.11
N ARG A 38 -13.83 -0.66 -3.18
CA ARG A 38 -12.88 -1.76 -3.38
C ARG A 38 -11.43 -1.34 -3.15
N ASP A 39 -11.19 -0.10 -2.76
CA ASP A 39 -9.85 0.36 -2.46
C ASP A 39 -9.39 -0.29 -1.17
N LYS A 40 -8.27 -1.01 -1.24
CA LYS A 40 -7.56 -1.50 -0.07
C LYS A 40 -6.24 -0.74 0.02
N THR A 41 -5.99 -0.11 1.16
CA THR A 41 -4.70 0.50 1.43
C THR A 41 -3.71 -0.60 1.82
N ASP A 42 -2.41 -0.36 1.63
CA ASP A 42 -1.35 -1.25 2.14
C ASP A 42 -1.53 -1.54 3.64
N TYR A 43 -1.97 -0.53 4.42
CA TYR A 43 -2.31 -0.69 5.84
C TYR A 43 -3.41 -1.73 6.07
N ASP A 44 -4.48 -1.71 5.26
CA ASP A 44 -5.61 -2.64 5.39
C ASP A 44 -5.16 -4.06 5.06
N VAL A 45 -4.34 -4.22 4.00
CA VAL A 45 -3.78 -5.50 3.60
C VAL A 45 -2.87 -6.09 4.69
N ILE A 46 -2.03 -5.25 5.30
CA ILE A 46 -1.19 -5.66 6.43
C ILE A 46 -2.05 -6.06 7.61
N LYS A 47 -3.04 -5.24 8.00
CA LYS A 47 -3.94 -5.54 9.11
C LYS A 47 -4.70 -6.86 8.93
N GLU A 48 -5.14 -7.16 7.71
CA GLU A 48 -5.82 -8.41 7.38
C GLU A 48 -4.92 -9.65 7.45
N ASN A 49 -3.66 -9.54 7.05
CA ASN A 49 -2.72 -10.68 6.92
C ASN A 49 -1.64 -10.72 8.02
N HIS A 50 -1.64 -9.76 8.94
CA HIS A 50 -0.62 -9.64 9.96
C HIS A 50 -0.70 -10.80 10.96
N ARG A 51 0.48 -11.36 11.26
CA ARG A 51 0.65 -12.36 12.31
C ARG A 51 1.69 -11.85 13.30
N PHE A 52 1.40 -12.00 14.58
CA PHE A 52 2.29 -11.55 15.65
C PHE A 52 3.55 -12.41 15.76
N LEU A 53 3.42 -13.72 15.58
CA LEU A 53 4.54 -14.66 15.52
C LEU A 53 4.56 -15.30 14.13
N TRP A 54 5.66 -15.09 13.41
CA TRP A 54 5.98 -15.80 12.18
C TRP A 54 7.01 -16.89 12.49
N ASP A 55 6.64 -18.14 12.26
CA ASP A 55 7.54 -19.28 12.33
C ASP A 55 8.25 -19.44 10.97
N GLN A 56 9.58 -19.38 10.96
CA GLN A 56 10.38 -19.40 9.73
C GLN A 56 10.21 -20.72 8.96
N ASP A 57 9.97 -21.82 9.66
CA ASP A 57 9.91 -23.15 9.05
C ASP A 57 8.50 -23.57 8.62
N LYS A 58 7.46 -22.96 9.21
CA LYS A 58 6.06 -23.35 8.99
C LYS A 58 5.23 -22.31 8.25
N ASP A 59 5.61 -21.04 8.33
CA ASP A 59 4.80 -19.93 7.84
C ASP A 59 5.37 -19.37 6.53
N GLU A 60 5.08 -20.08 5.43
CA GLU A 60 5.36 -19.60 4.08
C GLU A 60 4.16 -18.82 3.51
N PRO A 61 4.33 -17.52 3.19
CA PRO A 61 3.24 -16.69 2.73
C PRO A 61 2.86 -17.00 1.27
N ASN A 62 1.74 -17.71 1.10
CA ASN A 62 1.23 -18.11 -0.22
C ASN A 62 0.56 -16.94 -1.00
N THR A 63 -0.05 -15.99 -0.29
CA THR A 63 -0.75 -14.84 -0.91
C THR A 63 0.16 -13.61 -1.01
N TRP A 64 -0.18 -12.67 -1.91
CA TRP A 64 0.56 -11.41 -2.02
C TRP A 64 0.47 -10.58 -0.73
N GLY A 65 -0.72 -10.49 -0.12
CA GLY A 65 -0.93 -9.77 1.13
C GLY A 65 -0.13 -10.34 2.30
N ALA A 66 -0.05 -11.67 2.41
CA ALA A 66 0.80 -12.33 3.40
C ALA A 66 2.30 -12.06 3.16
N ARG A 67 2.75 -12.00 1.90
CA ARG A 67 4.13 -11.64 1.57
C ARG A 67 4.45 -10.19 1.96
N LEU A 68 3.51 -9.28 1.73
CA LEU A 68 3.63 -7.89 2.16
C LEU A 68 3.73 -7.81 3.69
N ALA A 69 2.82 -8.48 4.41
CA ALA A 69 2.82 -8.51 5.88
C ALA A 69 4.12 -9.10 6.45
N LYS A 70 4.63 -10.21 5.90
CA LYS A 70 5.92 -10.82 6.31
C LYS A 70 7.08 -9.84 6.12
N LYS A 71 7.14 -9.14 4.99
CA LYS A 71 8.18 -8.13 4.73
C LYS A 71 8.16 -6.99 5.76
N TYR A 72 6.97 -6.54 6.17
CA TYR A 72 6.83 -5.54 7.23
C TYR A 72 7.26 -6.08 8.60
N TYR A 73 6.89 -7.32 8.93
CA TYR A 73 7.33 -8.00 10.14
C TYR A 73 8.86 -8.12 10.20
N ASP A 74 9.52 -8.58 9.13
CA ASP A 74 10.98 -8.69 9.07
C ASP A 74 11.68 -7.33 9.20
N LYS A 75 11.07 -6.26 8.67
CA LYS A 75 11.59 -4.90 8.82
C LYS A 75 11.49 -4.40 10.27
N LEU A 76 10.31 -4.56 10.88
CA LEU A 76 10.08 -4.20 12.29
C LEU A 76 11.00 -4.99 13.23
N PHE A 77 11.13 -6.30 13.03
CA PHE A 77 11.98 -7.15 13.86
C PHE A 77 13.46 -6.77 13.76
N LYS A 78 13.95 -6.36 12.58
CA LYS A 78 15.33 -5.87 12.41
C LYS A 78 15.59 -4.52 13.08
N GLU A 79 14.57 -3.68 13.20
CA GLU A 79 14.67 -2.39 13.90
C GLU A 79 14.54 -2.54 15.44
N TYR A 80 13.82 -3.57 15.92
CA TYR A 80 13.49 -3.74 17.34
C TYR A 80 14.12 -4.97 18.03
N CYS A 81 14.83 -5.85 17.31
CA CYS A 81 15.72 -6.85 17.89
C CYS A 81 17.15 -6.38 17.61
N ILE A 82 17.99 -6.10 18.60
CA ILE A 82 18.37 -7.00 19.70
C ILE A 82 18.63 -6.18 20.96
N ALA A 83 17.81 -6.35 22.00
CA ALA A 83 18.28 -6.21 23.38
C ALA A 83 18.20 -7.60 24.01
N ASP A 84 19.35 -8.20 24.29
CA ASP A 84 19.41 -9.50 24.95
C ASP A 84 19.00 -9.34 26.41
N LEU A 85 17.74 -9.70 26.71
CA LEU A 85 17.16 -9.65 28.05
C LEU A 85 17.41 -10.93 28.85
N THR A 86 18.23 -11.86 28.37
CA THR A 86 18.53 -13.13 29.08
C THR A 86 19.14 -12.86 30.46
N TYR A 87 19.79 -11.71 30.66
CA TYR A 87 20.37 -11.26 31.93
C TYR A 87 19.61 -10.09 32.61
N TYR A 88 18.37 -9.80 32.20
CA TYR A 88 17.58 -8.70 32.79
C TYR A 88 17.44 -8.82 34.32
N LYS A 89 17.24 -10.05 34.84
CA LYS A 89 17.14 -10.31 36.29
C LYS A 89 18.46 -10.16 37.04
N GLN A 90 19.58 -10.13 36.34
CA GLN A 90 20.92 -9.86 36.89
C GLN A 90 21.37 -8.41 36.64
N ASN A 91 20.46 -7.54 36.17
CA ASN A 91 20.70 -6.13 35.83
C ASN A 91 21.88 -5.93 34.86
N LYS A 92 22.13 -6.89 33.97
CA LYS A 92 23.08 -6.76 32.86
C LYS A 92 22.27 -6.74 31.57
N VAL A 93 22.02 -5.55 31.02
CA VAL A 93 21.48 -5.43 29.67
C VAL A 93 22.68 -5.48 28.73
N ASN A 94 22.85 -6.58 28.03
CA ASN A 94 23.86 -6.66 26.97
C ASN A 94 23.23 -6.10 25.70
N TYR A 95 23.69 -4.91 25.31
CA TYR A 95 23.55 -4.44 23.94
C TYR A 95 24.51 -5.28 23.11
N ILE A 96 23.98 -6.12 22.22
CA ILE A 96 24.81 -6.82 21.24
C ILE A 96 25.26 -5.73 20.27
N ASP A 97 26.51 -5.32 20.39
CA ASP A 97 27.19 -4.42 19.47
C ASP A 97 27.02 -4.94 18.04
N LEU A 98 26.32 -4.17 17.21
CA LEU A 98 26.25 -4.37 15.78
C LEU A 98 27.64 -4.10 15.18
N ILE A 99 28.34 -5.17 14.80
CA ILE A 99 29.23 -5.20 13.64
C ILE A 99 28.57 -6.06 12.57
#